data_AF-A0A3N5EP78-F1
#
_entry.id   AF-A0A3N5EP78-F1
#
_cell.length_a   1.000
_cell.length_b   1.000
_cell.length_c   1.000
_cell.angle_alpha   90.00
_cell.angle_beta   90.00
_cell.angle_gamma   90.00
#
_symmetry.space_group_name_H-M   'P 1'
#
loop_
_entity.id
_entity.type
_entity.pdbx_description
1 polymer ?
#
loop_
_entity_poly.entity_id
_entity_poly.type
_entity_poly.pdbx_seq_one_letter_code
_entity_poly.pdbx_strand_id
1 'polypeptide(L)'
;MEATFMTELEKEYGELLKTGKIQLIEKVKKLTSKQFSYSTPHYFIGNIRSRLALITFSSNKEYLCKGNAPIDFESYQYKSQKLGENFLDLENEKEFESIYSSDIRMFNYLKPFNTIRFDGDSITKNLKKLTTEKLELGLVPYPSPDFGEKDFMVNYNACKPFVERVLNGVIAYPRQYVVFIGSCFNNILEEYVEESESFRFLLTSPNYPNQKFITHFTRITLNYNHRRVIAGIAESFCDENLDSIMLEKYGQESVAIINRGFLLSNPLWKQS
;
A
#
# COMPACT_ATOMS: atom_id res chain seq x y z
N MET A 1 -19.96 -2.01 3.91
CA MET A 1 -18.65 -2.40 3.35
C MET A 1 -17.52 -1.88 4.23
N GLU A 2 -17.42 -0.57 4.48
CA GLU A 2 -16.49 -0.05 5.51
C GLU A 2 -16.69 -0.74 6.87
N ALA A 3 -17.92 -0.74 7.40
CA ALA A 3 -18.24 -1.44 8.65
C ALA A 3 -17.87 -2.93 8.59
N THR A 4 -18.15 -3.60 7.46
CA THR A 4 -17.82 -5.01 7.24
C THR A 4 -16.32 -5.27 7.33
N PHE A 5 -15.51 -4.46 6.62
CA PHE A 5 -14.05 -4.54 6.65
C PHE A 5 -13.52 -4.31 8.07
N MET A 6 -14.04 -3.33 8.78
CA MET A 6 -13.63 -3.07 10.16
C MET A 6 -14.01 -4.19 11.13
N THR A 7 -15.20 -4.78 10.98
CA THR A 7 -15.61 -5.95 11.77
C THR A 7 -14.74 -7.18 11.50
N GLU A 8 -14.28 -7.38 10.26
CA GLU A 8 -13.33 -8.45 9.93
C GLU A 8 -11.99 -8.25 10.65
N LEU A 9 -11.45 -7.03 10.60
CA LEU A 9 -10.21 -6.68 11.31
C LEU A 9 -10.38 -6.78 12.83
N GLU A 10 -11.52 -6.35 13.37
CA GLU A 10 -11.84 -6.44 14.79
C GLU A 10 -11.89 -7.90 15.26
N LYS A 11 -12.50 -8.77 14.47
CA LYS A 11 -12.56 -10.21 14.75
C LYS A 11 -11.17 -10.83 14.83
N GLU A 12 -10.32 -10.54 13.83
CA GLU A 12 -8.94 -11.04 13.79
C GLU A 12 -8.13 -10.47 14.96
N TYR A 13 -8.20 -9.16 15.20
CA TYR A 13 -7.52 -8.54 16.34
C TYR A 13 -8.01 -9.08 17.69
N GLY A 14 -9.30 -9.35 17.83
CA GLY A 14 -9.88 -9.98 19.01
C GLY A 14 -9.38 -11.41 19.24
N GLU A 15 -9.12 -12.17 18.17
CA GLU A 15 -8.46 -13.47 18.27
C GLU A 15 -7.03 -13.35 18.81
N LEU A 16 -6.27 -12.37 18.29
CA LEU A 16 -4.92 -12.07 18.76
C LEU A 16 -4.92 -11.73 20.26
N LEU A 17 -5.81 -10.84 20.71
CA LEU A 17 -5.90 -10.45 22.12
C LEU A 17 -6.27 -11.63 23.02
N LYS A 18 -7.17 -12.51 22.57
CA LYS A 18 -7.63 -13.67 23.37
C LYS A 18 -6.61 -14.80 23.45
N THR A 19 -5.87 -15.04 22.37
CA THR A 19 -5.05 -16.27 22.24
C THR A 19 -3.55 -15.99 22.12
N GLY A 20 -3.15 -14.74 21.94
CA GLY A 20 -1.79 -14.33 21.60
C GLY A 20 -1.35 -14.72 20.18
N LYS A 21 -2.27 -15.24 19.35
CA LYS A 21 -1.99 -15.80 18.03
C LYS A 21 -3.13 -15.54 17.06
N ILE A 22 -2.88 -15.82 15.78
CA ILE A 22 -3.88 -15.78 14.72
C ILE A 22 -3.82 -17.10 13.96
N GLN A 23 -4.92 -17.84 13.92
CA GLN A 23 -4.99 -19.17 13.32
C GLN A 23 -4.55 -19.18 11.85
N LEU A 24 -4.95 -18.16 11.09
CA LEU A 24 -4.53 -17.99 9.71
C LEU A 24 -3.00 -17.90 9.59
N ILE A 25 -2.35 -17.12 10.46
CA ILE A 25 -0.88 -17.00 10.48
C ILE A 25 -0.22 -18.27 10.97
N GLU A 26 -0.76 -18.94 11.98
CA GLU A 26 -0.23 -20.22 12.44
C GLU A 26 -0.29 -21.28 11.34
N LYS A 27 -1.31 -21.26 10.48
CA LYS A 27 -1.39 -22.13 9.29
C LYS A 27 -0.27 -21.81 8.30
N VAL A 28 -0.06 -20.54 7.97
CA VAL A 28 1.00 -20.11 7.03
C VAL A 28 2.38 -20.41 7.60
N LYS A 29 2.61 -20.15 8.88
CA LYS A 29 3.82 -20.47 9.62
C LYS A 29 4.15 -21.96 9.57
N LYS A 30 3.17 -22.85 9.75
CA LYS A 30 3.37 -24.31 9.64
C LYS A 30 3.78 -24.73 8.24
N LEU A 31 3.22 -24.12 7.20
CA LEU A 31 3.50 -24.47 5.80
C LEU A 31 4.86 -23.95 5.31
N THR A 32 5.26 -22.78 5.80
CA THR A 32 6.44 -22.05 5.30
C THR A 32 7.66 -22.17 6.21
N SER A 33 7.46 -22.59 7.46
CA SER A 33 8.45 -22.55 8.54
C SER A 33 8.99 -21.13 8.85
N LYS A 34 8.33 -20.07 8.36
CA LYS A 34 8.73 -18.67 8.57
C LYS A 34 8.21 -18.14 9.89
N GLN A 35 8.95 -17.22 10.50
CA GLN A 35 8.53 -16.54 11.73
C GLN A 35 7.73 -15.29 11.40
N PHE A 36 6.66 -15.06 12.15
CA PHE A 36 5.81 -13.87 12.04
C PHE A 36 5.75 -13.22 13.42
N SER A 37 5.87 -11.89 13.45
CA SER A 37 5.68 -11.11 14.67
C SER A 37 4.20 -10.79 14.88
N TYR A 38 3.70 -11.12 16.07
CA TYR A 38 2.35 -10.78 16.52
C TYR A 38 2.28 -9.47 17.32
N SER A 39 3.43 -8.86 17.63
CA SER A 39 3.49 -7.71 18.54
C SER A 39 2.72 -6.49 18.03
N THR A 40 2.67 -6.33 16.70
CA THR A 40 2.16 -5.13 16.04
C THR A 40 1.62 -5.49 14.64
N PRO A 41 0.39 -6.03 14.52
CA PRO A 41 -0.21 -6.22 13.21
C PRO A 41 -0.46 -4.87 12.52
N HIS A 42 -0.06 -4.74 11.27
CA HIS A 42 -0.21 -3.57 10.41
C HIS A 42 -1.30 -3.83 9.36
N TYR A 43 -2.55 -3.96 9.79
CA TYR A 43 -3.68 -4.15 8.86
C TYR A 43 -3.82 -2.98 7.90
N PHE A 44 -3.75 -1.75 8.42
CA PHE A 44 -3.77 -0.53 7.63
C PHE A 44 -3.08 0.64 8.35
N ILE A 45 -2.72 1.67 7.57
CA ILE A 45 -2.21 2.96 8.05
C ILE A 45 -2.99 4.08 7.36
N GLY A 46 -3.36 5.11 8.12
CA GLY A 46 -3.98 6.34 7.63
C GLY A 46 -5.50 6.24 7.47
N ASN A 47 -6.05 6.97 6.50
CA ASN A 47 -7.49 7.18 6.38
C ASN A 47 -8.17 6.11 5.52
N ILE A 48 -9.03 5.29 6.13
CA ILE A 48 -9.84 4.27 5.44
C ILE A 48 -10.68 4.87 4.30
N ARG A 49 -11.17 6.11 4.46
CA ARG A 49 -11.97 6.85 3.48
C ARG A 49 -11.12 7.64 2.48
N SER A 50 -9.81 7.41 2.44
CA SER A 50 -8.93 8.03 1.46
C SER A 50 -9.38 7.69 0.04
N ARG A 51 -9.30 8.68 -0.86
CA ARG A 51 -9.51 8.47 -2.31
C ARG A 51 -8.34 7.74 -2.98
N LEU A 52 -7.23 7.56 -2.27
CA LEU A 52 -6.03 6.84 -2.69
C LEU A 52 -5.77 5.66 -1.74
N ALA A 53 -5.69 4.45 -2.31
CA ALA A 53 -5.25 3.26 -1.60
C ALA A 53 -3.92 2.76 -2.18
N LEU A 54 -2.96 2.55 -1.29
CA LEU A 54 -1.69 1.88 -1.59
C LEU A 54 -1.68 0.49 -0.96
N ILE A 55 -1.17 -0.48 -1.71
CA ILE A 55 -1.04 -1.85 -1.24
C ILE A 55 0.42 -2.24 -1.35
N THR A 56 1.01 -2.68 -0.25
CA THR A 56 2.40 -3.16 -0.18
C THR A 56 2.43 -4.63 0.23
N PHE A 57 3.48 -5.37 -0.13
CA PHE A 57 3.57 -6.80 0.23
C PHE A 57 3.69 -6.98 1.76
N SER A 58 4.62 -6.25 2.38
CA SER A 58 4.73 -6.08 3.82
C SER A 58 4.97 -4.59 4.13
N SER A 59 4.40 -4.10 5.22
CA SER A 59 4.80 -2.80 5.75
C SER A 59 5.96 -3.03 6.72
N ASN A 60 7.20 -2.79 6.29
CA ASN A 60 8.38 -2.80 7.17
C ASN A 60 8.40 -1.53 8.04
N LYS A 61 7.29 -1.27 8.73
CA LYS A 61 7.02 -0.06 9.52
C LYS A 61 6.95 -0.36 11.02
N GLU A 62 7.69 -1.37 11.47
CA GLU A 62 7.79 -1.75 12.89
C GLU A 62 8.22 -0.56 13.76
N TYR A 63 9.05 0.33 13.22
CA TYR A 63 9.49 1.55 13.91
C TYR A 63 8.32 2.49 14.29
N LEU A 64 7.20 2.45 13.55
CA LEU A 64 6.01 3.28 13.81
C LEU A 64 5.13 2.76 14.94
N CYS A 65 5.34 1.52 15.36
CA CYS A 65 4.56 0.89 16.44
C CYS A 65 5.41 0.57 17.67
N LYS A 66 6.62 1.15 17.76
CA LYS A 66 7.43 1.10 18.99
C LYS A 66 6.73 1.89 20.09
N GLY A 67 6.05 1.18 20.99
CA GLY A 67 5.41 1.75 22.17
C GLY A 67 4.02 1.16 22.40
N ASN A 68 3.84 0.51 23.55
CA ASN A 68 2.61 -0.09 24.08
C ASN A 68 1.67 -0.68 23.03
N ALA A 69 1.73 -2.01 22.86
CA ALA A 69 0.76 -2.77 22.09
C ALA A 69 -0.67 -2.30 22.46
N PRO A 70 -1.52 -1.96 21.48
CA PRO A 70 -2.88 -1.51 21.79
C PRO A 70 -3.62 -2.57 22.60
N ILE A 71 -4.39 -2.12 23.59
CA ILE A 71 -5.11 -2.99 24.54
C ILE A 71 -6.42 -3.54 23.94
N ASP A 72 -6.95 -2.88 22.91
CA ASP A 72 -8.17 -3.21 22.21
C ASP A 72 -8.13 -2.74 20.74
N PHE A 73 -9.13 -3.15 19.95
CA PHE A 73 -9.20 -2.82 18.53
C PHE A 73 -9.47 -1.34 18.26
N GLU A 74 -10.23 -0.65 19.12
CA GLU A 74 -10.51 0.77 18.98
C GLU A 74 -9.22 1.61 19.14
N SER A 75 -8.41 1.29 20.14
CA SER A 75 -7.10 1.88 20.37
C SER A 75 -6.15 1.60 19.20
N TYR A 76 -6.18 0.38 18.65
CA TYR A 76 -5.43 0.04 17.44
C TYR A 76 -5.85 0.92 16.27
N GLN A 77 -7.16 0.99 15.98
CA GLN A 77 -7.71 1.78 14.90
C GLN A 77 -7.33 3.26 15.04
N TYR A 78 -7.52 3.84 16.23
CA TYR A 78 -7.17 5.22 16.51
C TYR A 78 -5.69 5.49 16.23
N LYS A 79 -4.80 4.63 16.73
CA LYS A 79 -3.35 4.74 16.48
C LYS A 79 -3.00 4.64 14.99
N SER A 80 -3.58 3.68 14.26
CA SER A 80 -3.34 3.50 12.83
C SER A 80 -3.79 4.70 12.00
N GLN A 81 -4.93 5.31 12.34
CA GLN A 81 -5.44 6.51 11.66
C GLN A 81 -4.64 7.77 12.00
N LYS A 82 -4.17 7.87 13.25
CA LYS A 82 -3.41 9.02 13.77
C LYS A 82 -1.90 8.87 13.66
N LEU A 83 -1.44 7.85 12.95
CA LEU A 83 -0.02 7.51 12.90
C LEU A 83 0.85 8.68 12.41
N GLY A 84 0.36 9.45 11.43
CA GLY A 84 1.07 10.64 10.94
C GLY A 84 1.14 11.79 11.94
N GLU A 85 0.17 11.94 12.83
CA GLU A 85 0.18 12.93 13.91
C GLU A 85 1.14 12.50 15.04
N ASN A 86 1.14 11.21 15.38
CA ASN A 86 2.01 10.59 16.39
C ASN A 86 3.48 10.41 15.92
N PHE A 87 3.74 10.61 14.63
CA PHE A 87 4.99 10.29 13.91
C PHE A 87 6.19 11.15 14.31
N LEU A 88 5.99 12.27 15.01
CA LEU A 88 6.95 13.40 14.98
C LEU A 88 7.27 14.05 16.31
N ASP A 89 7.04 13.34 17.41
CA ASP A 89 7.59 13.71 18.72
C ASP A 89 9.06 13.23 18.89
N LEU A 90 9.70 12.75 17.82
CA LEU A 90 11.11 12.29 17.80
C LEU A 90 11.97 13.31 17.01
N GLU A 91 12.50 14.31 17.73
CA GLU A 91 13.24 15.46 17.20
C GLU A 91 14.71 15.18 16.80
N ASN A 92 14.98 14.27 15.86
CA ASN A 92 16.33 14.18 15.26
C ASN A 92 16.27 14.00 13.73
N GLU A 93 16.47 15.11 13.01
CA GLU A 93 16.39 15.18 11.53
C GLU A 93 17.39 14.28 10.79
N LYS A 94 18.54 13.92 11.38
CA LYS A 94 19.53 13.03 10.73
C LYS A 94 19.15 11.54 10.79
N GLU A 95 18.50 11.10 11.87
CA GLU A 95 17.94 9.74 11.93
C GLU A 95 16.66 9.63 11.12
N PHE A 96 16.01 10.77 10.85
CA PHE A 96 14.78 10.88 10.08
C PHE A 96 14.95 10.37 8.63
N GLU A 97 15.91 10.89 7.86
CA GLU A 97 16.04 10.52 6.44
C GLU A 97 16.30 9.02 6.19
N SER A 98 17.11 8.37 7.04
CA SER A 98 17.39 6.94 6.87
C SER A 98 16.20 6.06 7.26
N ILE A 99 15.50 6.41 8.35
CA ILE A 99 14.29 5.71 8.82
C ILE A 99 13.11 5.88 7.85
N TYR A 100 12.94 7.09 7.29
CA TYR A 100 11.79 7.46 6.46
C TYR A 100 12.07 7.48 4.97
N SER A 101 13.20 6.93 4.52
CA SER A 101 13.59 6.85 3.11
C SER A 101 12.45 6.30 2.22
N SER A 102 11.75 5.25 2.66
CA SER A 102 10.59 4.68 1.97
C SER A 102 9.41 5.64 1.86
N ASP A 103 9.10 6.41 2.90
CA ASP A 103 8.02 7.39 2.90
C ASP A 103 8.38 8.63 2.07
N ILE A 104 9.65 9.05 2.04
CA ILE A 104 10.14 10.11 1.15
C ILE A 104 10.00 9.68 -0.32
N ARG A 105 10.37 8.44 -0.66
CA ARG A 105 10.13 7.90 -2.01
C ARG A 105 8.64 7.94 -2.35
N MET A 106 7.81 7.51 -1.41
CA MET A 106 6.36 7.50 -1.58
C MET A 106 5.77 8.90 -1.76
N PHE A 107 6.27 9.89 -1.02
CA PHE A 107 5.89 11.29 -1.16
C PHE A 107 6.12 11.79 -2.59
N ASN A 108 7.33 11.59 -3.14
CA ASN A 108 7.66 12.03 -4.50
C ASN A 108 6.80 11.32 -5.55
N TYR A 109 6.57 10.01 -5.40
CA TYR A 109 5.71 9.24 -6.30
C TYR A 109 4.24 9.69 -6.27
N LEU A 110 3.71 10.07 -5.10
CA LEU A 110 2.30 10.42 -4.95
C LEU A 110 1.95 11.88 -5.20
N LYS A 111 2.94 12.78 -5.22
CA LYS A 111 2.73 14.20 -5.54
C LYS A 111 1.88 14.44 -6.80
N PRO A 112 2.08 13.71 -7.93
CA PRO A 112 1.27 13.87 -9.13
C PRO A 112 -0.17 13.38 -9.04
N PHE A 113 -0.50 12.52 -8.07
CA PHE A 113 -1.85 11.98 -7.91
C PHE A 113 -2.84 13.05 -7.47
N ASN A 114 -2.34 14.12 -6.81
CA ASN A 114 -3.12 15.28 -6.38
C ASN A 114 -4.35 14.92 -5.51
N THR A 115 -4.29 13.79 -4.81
CA THR A 115 -5.31 13.38 -3.82
C THR A 115 -5.02 13.94 -2.43
N ILE A 116 -3.76 14.29 -2.17
CA ILE A 116 -3.27 14.86 -0.91
C ILE A 116 -2.68 16.23 -1.24
N ARG A 117 -3.08 17.25 -0.49
CA ARG A 117 -2.57 18.62 -0.69
C ARG A 117 -1.31 18.81 0.14
N PHE A 118 -0.16 18.67 -0.52
CA PHE A 118 1.14 18.93 0.09
C PHE A 118 1.41 20.44 0.17
N ASP A 119 1.91 20.92 1.32
CA ASP A 119 2.11 22.34 1.62
C ASP A 119 3.60 22.69 1.63
N GLY A 120 4.05 23.47 0.63
CA GLY A 120 5.38 24.09 0.62
C GLY A 120 6.55 23.10 0.75
N ASP A 121 7.70 23.62 1.22
CA ASP A 121 8.99 22.92 1.19
C ASP A 121 9.27 22.04 2.43
N SER A 122 8.35 22.02 3.42
CA SER A 122 8.56 21.24 4.63
C SER A 122 8.27 19.75 4.40
N ILE A 123 9.32 18.97 4.15
CA ILE A 123 9.22 17.51 3.98
C ILE A 123 8.50 16.86 5.16
N THR A 124 8.82 17.26 6.39
CA THR A 124 8.22 16.77 7.62
C THR A 124 6.71 16.94 7.65
N LYS A 125 6.20 18.15 7.34
CA LYS A 125 4.74 18.39 7.28
C LYS A 125 4.08 17.58 6.17
N ASN A 126 4.75 17.45 5.02
CA ASN A 126 4.23 16.67 3.91
C ASN A 126 4.17 15.17 4.21
N LEU A 127 5.14 14.63 4.95
CA LEU A 127 5.11 13.23 5.40
C LEU A 127 4.02 12.99 6.45
N LYS A 128 3.75 13.94 7.37
CA LYS A 128 2.58 13.87 8.27
C LYS A 128 1.28 13.71 7.50
N LYS A 129 1.08 14.58 6.51
CA LYS A 129 -0.10 14.55 5.64
C LYS A 129 -0.16 13.27 4.84
N LEU A 130 0.95 12.86 4.23
CA LEU A 130 1.05 11.63 3.46
C LEU A 130 0.56 10.43 4.28
N THR A 131 1.11 10.25 5.48
CA THR A 131 0.78 9.12 6.36
C THR A 131 -0.67 9.16 6.86
N THR A 132 -1.21 10.35 7.09
CA THR A 132 -2.57 10.53 7.63
C THR A 132 -3.65 10.41 6.54
N GLU A 133 -3.43 11.02 5.39
CA GLU A 133 -4.46 11.19 4.36
C GLU A 133 -4.57 10.02 3.39
N LYS A 134 -3.50 9.24 3.17
CA LYS A 134 -3.56 8.04 2.34
C LYS A 134 -4.15 6.86 3.13
N LEU A 135 -4.65 5.85 2.41
CA LEU A 135 -4.76 4.52 2.97
C LEU A 135 -3.57 3.69 2.48
N GLU A 136 -2.87 3.04 3.40
CA GLU A 136 -1.91 1.99 3.07
C GLU A 136 -2.37 0.68 3.70
N LEU A 137 -2.39 -0.38 2.90
CA LEU A 137 -2.75 -1.75 3.30
C LEU A 137 -1.53 -2.65 3.08
N GLY A 138 -1.08 -3.33 4.13
CA GLY A 138 -0.12 -4.41 3.97
C GLY A 138 -0.84 -5.69 3.56
N LEU A 139 -0.37 -6.38 2.50
CA LEU A 139 -0.91 -7.67 2.09
C LEU A 139 -0.79 -8.66 3.23
N VAL A 140 0.42 -8.86 3.76
CA VAL A 140 0.63 -9.60 4.99
C VAL A 140 0.86 -8.61 6.13
N PRO A 141 -0.09 -8.47 7.08
CA PRO A 141 -0.04 -7.42 8.07
C PRO A 141 0.88 -7.77 9.26
N TYR A 142 1.49 -8.95 9.26
CA TYR A 142 2.38 -9.40 10.33
C TYR A 142 3.82 -9.38 9.82
N PRO A 143 4.73 -8.61 10.46
CA PRO A 143 6.11 -8.54 10.04
C PRO A 143 6.77 -9.92 9.99
N SER A 144 7.43 -10.21 8.88
CA SER A 144 8.16 -11.46 8.64
C SER A 144 9.31 -11.20 7.65
N PRO A 145 10.53 -10.94 8.12
CA PRO A 145 11.66 -10.56 7.25
C PRO A 145 12.00 -11.59 6.17
N ASP A 146 11.78 -12.87 6.46
CA ASP A 146 12.16 -13.98 5.58
C ASP A 146 11.00 -14.51 4.72
N PHE A 147 9.77 -14.00 4.88
CA PHE A 147 8.61 -14.42 4.11
C PHE A 147 8.45 -13.51 2.89
N GLY A 148 8.67 -14.06 1.70
CA GLY A 148 8.63 -13.30 0.44
C GLY A 148 7.56 -13.79 -0.54
N GLU A 149 7.54 -13.20 -1.73
CA GLU A 149 6.62 -13.57 -2.82
C GLU A 149 6.64 -15.07 -3.12
N LYS A 150 7.82 -15.69 -3.17
CA LYS A 150 7.94 -17.13 -3.45
C LYS A 150 7.19 -17.97 -2.41
N ASP A 151 7.36 -17.66 -1.13
CA ASP A 151 6.67 -18.37 -0.05
C ASP A 151 5.15 -18.17 -0.14
N PHE A 152 4.72 -16.96 -0.47
CA PHE A 152 3.33 -16.59 -0.68
C PHE A 152 2.71 -17.40 -1.84
N MET A 153 3.36 -17.41 -3.00
CA MET A 153 2.83 -18.05 -4.21
C MET A 153 2.80 -19.58 -4.10
N VAL A 154 3.82 -20.21 -3.51
CA VAL A 154 3.81 -21.66 -3.25
C VAL A 154 2.66 -22.06 -2.33
N ASN A 155 2.27 -21.17 -1.41
CA ASN A 155 1.22 -21.41 -0.41
C ASN A 155 -0.03 -20.57 -0.66
N TYR A 156 -0.33 -20.25 -1.93
CA TYR A 156 -1.36 -19.29 -2.30
C TYR A 156 -2.72 -19.59 -1.67
N ASN A 157 -3.17 -20.85 -1.66
CA ASN A 157 -4.44 -21.23 -1.04
C ASN A 157 -4.54 -20.91 0.47
N ALA A 158 -3.42 -20.94 1.19
CA ALA A 158 -3.38 -20.54 2.59
C ALA A 158 -3.25 -19.01 2.76
N CYS A 159 -2.66 -18.33 1.78
CA CYS A 159 -2.41 -16.88 1.80
C CYS A 159 -3.53 -16.06 1.15
N LYS A 160 -4.41 -16.67 0.35
CA LYS A 160 -5.54 -16.04 -0.36
C LYS A 160 -6.41 -15.16 0.55
N PRO A 161 -6.71 -15.53 1.82
CA PRO A 161 -7.45 -14.64 2.71
C PRO A 161 -6.78 -13.28 2.94
N PHE A 162 -5.46 -13.18 2.82
CA PHE A 162 -4.75 -11.89 2.87
C PHE A 162 -5.07 -11.01 1.67
N VAL A 163 -5.17 -11.60 0.47
CA VAL A 163 -5.56 -10.90 -0.76
C VAL A 163 -7.00 -10.40 -0.62
N GLU A 164 -7.91 -11.28 -0.20
CA GLU A 164 -9.32 -10.96 -0.02
C GLU A 164 -9.52 -9.83 1.01
N ARG A 165 -8.80 -9.85 2.14
CA ARG A 165 -8.81 -8.77 3.13
C ARG A 165 -8.39 -7.42 2.53
N VAL A 166 -7.33 -7.41 1.73
CA VAL A 166 -6.88 -6.19 1.03
C VAL A 166 -7.94 -5.72 0.04
N LEU A 167 -8.50 -6.61 -0.77
CA LEU A 167 -9.54 -6.27 -1.75
C LEU A 167 -10.81 -5.74 -1.07
N ASN A 168 -11.21 -6.33 0.07
CA ASN A 168 -12.27 -5.81 0.94
C ASN A 168 -11.95 -4.37 1.40
N GLY A 169 -10.73 -4.11 1.85
CA GLY A 169 -10.28 -2.75 2.20
C GLY A 169 -10.29 -1.77 1.03
N VAL A 170 -9.93 -2.22 -0.18
CA VAL A 170 -10.00 -1.42 -1.41
C VAL A 170 -11.45 -1.03 -1.72
N ILE A 171 -12.38 -2.00 -1.73
CA ILE A 171 -13.79 -1.76 -2.08
C ILE A 171 -14.62 -1.16 -0.93
N ALA A 172 -14.07 -1.09 0.29
CA ALA A 172 -14.74 -0.55 1.47
C ALA A 172 -15.24 0.90 1.27
N TYR A 173 -14.55 1.66 0.44
CA TYR A 173 -14.83 3.06 0.13
C TYR A 173 -14.48 3.40 -1.33
N PRO A 174 -15.23 4.27 -2.03
CA PRO A 174 -14.90 4.67 -3.40
C PRO A 174 -13.53 5.33 -3.52
N ARG A 175 -12.68 4.81 -4.42
CA ARG A 175 -11.31 5.29 -4.65
C ARG A 175 -11.19 5.95 -6.01
N GLN A 176 -10.41 7.01 -6.08
CA GLN A 176 -9.93 7.58 -7.32
C GLN A 176 -8.71 6.78 -7.84
N TYR A 177 -7.83 6.35 -6.94
CA TYR A 177 -6.64 5.59 -7.28
C TYR A 177 -6.43 4.41 -6.33
N VAL A 178 -6.08 3.27 -6.91
CA VAL A 178 -5.66 2.05 -6.21
C VAL A 178 -4.35 1.63 -6.85
N VAL A 179 -3.28 1.55 -6.04
CA VAL A 179 -1.94 1.22 -6.54
C VAL A 179 -1.34 0.11 -5.69
N PHE A 180 -1.01 -1.00 -6.34
CA PHE A 180 -0.24 -2.10 -5.79
C PHE A 180 1.24 -1.84 -6.04
N ILE A 181 2.05 -1.90 -4.99
CA ILE A 181 3.46 -1.50 -5.02
C ILE A 181 4.34 -2.74 -5.14
N GLY A 182 5.04 -2.86 -6.28
CA GLY A 182 5.96 -3.96 -6.58
C GLY A 182 5.40 -4.97 -7.59
N SER A 183 6.31 -5.60 -8.34
CA SER A 183 5.98 -6.52 -9.43
C SER A 183 5.33 -7.83 -9.00
N CYS A 184 5.47 -8.22 -7.72
CA CYS A 184 4.87 -9.44 -7.17
C CYS A 184 3.35 -9.48 -7.32
N PHE A 185 2.70 -8.31 -7.37
CA PHE A 185 1.26 -8.21 -7.50
C PHE A 185 0.73 -8.65 -8.87
N ASN A 186 1.58 -8.74 -9.91
CA ASN A 186 1.18 -9.30 -11.20
C ASN A 186 0.72 -10.76 -11.05
N ASN A 187 1.43 -11.55 -10.24
CA ASN A 187 1.12 -12.96 -10.01
C ASN A 187 0.06 -13.13 -8.91
N ILE A 188 0.15 -12.34 -7.82
CA ILE A 188 -0.75 -12.47 -6.66
C ILE A 188 -2.21 -12.19 -7.01
N LEU A 189 -2.44 -11.24 -7.93
CA LEU A 189 -3.78 -10.78 -8.31
C LEU A 189 -4.37 -11.53 -9.52
N GLU A 190 -3.64 -12.46 -10.14
CA GLU A 190 -4.01 -13.07 -11.42
C GLU A 190 -5.46 -13.57 -11.46
N GLU A 191 -5.94 -14.24 -10.41
CA GLU A 191 -7.31 -14.78 -10.34
C GLU A 191 -8.42 -13.72 -10.28
N TYR A 192 -8.08 -12.46 -9.97
CA TYR A 192 -9.02 -11.34 -9.84
C TYR A 192 -9.00 -10.40 -11.04
N VAL A 193 -8.05 -10.55 -11.96
CA VAL A 193 -7.84 -9.66 -13.10
C VAL A 193 -8.77 -10.04 -14.26
N GLU A 194 -9.64 -9.11 -14.67
CA GLU A 194 -10.44 -9.24 -15.90
C GLU A 194 -9.68 -8.72 -17.12
N GLU A 195 -8.97 -7.61 -16.96
CA GLU A 195 -8.25 -6.92 -18.01
C GLU A 195 -6.89 -6.47 -17.47
N SER A 196 -5.85 -6.58 -18.28
CA SER A 196 -4.49 -6.13 -17.95
C SER A 196 -3.83 -5.50 -19.16
N GLU A 197 -3.11 -4.40 -18.95
CA GLU A 197 -2.30 -3.74 -19.97
C GLU A 197 -0.99 -3.26 -19.33
N SER A 198 0.13 -3.79 -19.80
CA SER A 198 1.46 -3.41 -19.32
C SER A 198 2.06 -2.30 -20.16
N PHE A 199 2.64 -1.32 -19.48
CA PHE A 199 3.26 -0.14 -20.07
C PHE A 199 4.73 -0.11 -19.71
N ARG A 200 5.55 0.27 -20.69
CA ARG A 200 6.99 0.46 -20.53
C ARG A 200 7.34 1.86 -21.00
N PHE A 201 8.04 2.62 -20.18
CA PHE A 201 8.44 3.98 -20.51
C PHE A 201 9.81 4.33 -19.92
N LEU A 202 10.46 5.31 -20.55
CA LEU A 202 11.81 5.74 -20.20
C LEU A 202 11.75 6.96 -19.30
N LEU A 203 12.42 6.87 -18.15
CA LEU A 203 12.64 7.99 -17.25
C LEU A 203 14.07 8.49 -17.36
N THR A 204 14.22 9.80 -17.18
CA THR A 204 15.50 10.49 -17.14
C THR A 204 15.54 11.43 -15.95
N SER A 205 16.72 11.60 -15.37
CA SER A 205 16.98 12.57 -14.32
C SER A 205 18.06 13.56 -14.75
N PRO A 206 17.92 14.86 -14.44
CA PRO A 206 19.01 15.83 -14.53
C PRO A 206 20.24 15.42 -13.70
N ASN A 207 20.07 14.64 -12.63
CA ASN A 207 21.17 14.14 -11.81
C ASN A 207 21.99 13.04 -12.52
N TYR A 208 21.39 12.39 -13.52
CA TYR A 208 22.00 11.31 -14.31
C TYR A 208 21.73 11.55 -15.81
N PRO A 209 22.27 12.64 -16.40
CA PRO A 209 21.83 13.15 -17.70
C PRO A 209 22.06 12.17 -18.87
N ASN A 210 23.00 11.24 -18.72
CA ASN A 210 23.33 10.23 -19.74
C ASN A 210 22.67 8.87 -19.49
N GLN A 211 21.90 8.72 -18.41
CA GLN A 211 21.25 7.45 -18.05
C GLN A 211 19.76 7.52 -18.37
N LYS A 212 19.24 6.42 -18.91
CA LYS A 212 17.81 6.23 -19.16
C LYS A 212 17.36 5.00 -18.40
N PHE A 213 16.32 5.16 -17.59
CA PHE A 213 15.77 4.09 -16.78
C PHE A 213 14.50 3.59 -17.44
N ILE A 214 14.49 2.29 -17.74
CA ILE A 214 13.29 1.63 -18.24
C ILE A 214 12.43 1.30 -17.03
N THR A 215 11.23 1.83 -17.01
CA THR A 215 10.25 1.53 -15.95
C THR A 215 9.02 0.85 -16.50
N HIS A 216 8.39 0.07 -15.63
CA HIS A 216 7.24 -0.78 -15.93
C HIS A 216 6.09 -0.43 -15.01
N PHE A 217 4.90 -0.34 -15.59
CA PHE A 217 3.65 -0.11 -14.87
C PHE A 217 2.55 -0.90 -15.55
N THR A 218 1.74 -1.64 -14.80
CA THR A 218 0.63 -2.41 -15.37
C THR A 218 -0.70 -1.84 -14.89
N ARG A 219 -1.58 -1.50 -15.82
CA ARG A 219 -2.98 -1.17 -15.50
C ARG A 219 -3.77 -2.46 -15.46
N ILE A 220 -4.56 -2.65 -14.41
CA ILE A 220 -5.46 -3.80 -14.29
C ILE A 220 -6.89 -3.34 -14.01
N THR A 221 -7.85 -4.15 -14.45
CA THR A 221 -9.24 -4.10 -14.00
C THR A 221 -9.49 -5.35 -13.18
N LEU A 222 -9.75 -5.19 -11.89
CA LEU A 222 -10.08 -6.26 -10.97
C LEU A 222 -11.60 -6.45 -10.92
N ASN A 223 -12.07 -7.69 -10.80
CA ASN A 223 -13.45 -7.98 -10.42
C ASN A 223 -13.48 -8.77 -9.11
N TYR A 224 -14.09 -8.16 -8.11
CA TYR A 224 -14.20 -8.72 -6.78
C TYR A 224 -15.52 -8.32 -6.14
N ASN A 225 -16.26 -9.29 -5.59
CA ASN A 225 -17.58 -9.08 -5.00
C ASN A 225 -18.54 -8.25 -5.90
N HIS A 226 -18.57 -8.61 -7.19
CA HIS A 226 -19.37 -7.94 -8.24
C HIS A 226 -19.03 -6.45 -8.46
N ARG A 227 -17.82 -6.03 -8.05
CA ARG A 227 -17.32 -4.67 -8.28
C ARG A 227 -16.11 -4.70 -9.17
N ARG A 228 -16.12 -3.80 -10.16
CA ARG A 228 -14.96 -3.56 -11.02
C ARG A 228 -14.10 -2.45 -10.41
N VAL A 229 -12.81 -2.69 -10.25
CA VAL A 229 -11.83 -1.74 -9.72
C VAL A 229 -10.71 -1.55 -10.73
N ILE A 230 -10.53 -0.33 -11.23
CA ILE A 230 -9.35 0.03 -12.01
C ILE A 230 -8.22 0.31 -11.03
N ALA A 231 -7.09 -0.37 -11.22
CA ALA A 231 -5.90 -0.23 -10.39
C ALA A 231 -4.63 -0.21 -11.23
N GLY A 232 -3.54 0.20 -10.59
CA GLY A 232 -2.19 0.12 -11.14
C GLY A 232 -1.31 -0.82 -10.33
N ILE A 233 -0.40 -1.53 -11.00
CA ILE A 233 0.72 -2.22 -10.39
C ILE A 233 1.97 -1.42 -10.73
N ALA A 234 2.53 -0.78 -9.71
CA ALA A 234 3.74 0.03 -9.82
C ALA A 234 4.99 -0.86 -9.66
N GLU A 235 5.32 -1.61 -10.71
CA GLU A 235 6.37 -2.63 -10.70
C GLU A 235 7.75 -2.07 -10.38
N SER A 236 8.12 -0.95 -11.00
CA SER A 236 9.43 -0.32 -10.83
C SER A 236 9.54 0.57 -9.60
N PHE A 237 8.50 0.71 -8.76
CA PHE A 237 8.55 1.62 -7.60
C PHE A 237 9.69 1.27 -6.63
N CYS A 238 9.95 -0.02 -6.44
CA CYS A 238 10.97 -0.52 -5.52
C CYS A 238 12.39 -0.45 -6.10
N ASP A 239 12.58 0.06 -7.32
CA ASP A 239 13.92 0.23 -7.91
C ASP A 239 14.65 1.38 -7.23
N GLU A 240 15.68 1.05 -6.46
CA GLU A 240 16.50 2.01 -5.69
C GLU A 240 17.24 3.01 -6.58
N ASN A 241 17.40 2.74 -7.87
CA ASN A 241 18.03 3.66 -8.81
C ASN A 241 17.13 4.85 -9.20
N LEU A 242 15.83 4.79 -8.89
CA LEU A 242 14.92 5.90 -9.12
C LEU A 242 15.12 6.98 -8.06
N ASP A 243 15.65 8.13 -8.47
CA ASP A 243 15.73 9.31 -7.61
C ASP A 243 14.37 10.03 -7.48
N SER A 244 14.30 11.08 -6.66
CA SER A 244 13.08 11.83 -6.39
C SER A 244 12.42 12.40 -7.66
N ILE A 245 13.21 12.87 -8.62
CA ILE A 245 12.69 13.45 -9.88
C ILE A 245 12.08 12.34 -10.75
N MET A 246 12.76 11.19 -10.83
CA MET A 246 12.25 10.05 -11.57
C MET A 246 11.01 9.46 -10.90
N LEU A 247 10.95 9.40 -9.57
CA LEU A 247 9.75 8.98 -8.84
C LEU A 247 8.55 9.89 -9.10
N GLU A 248 8.75 11.22 -9.13
CA GLU A 248 7.68 12.15 -9.48
C GLU A 248 7.21 11.93 -10.94
N LYS A 249 8.11 11.77 -11.90
CA LYS A 249 7.75 11.45 -13.30
C LYS A 249 7.05 10.09 -13.41
N TYR A 250 7.51 9.08 -12.69
CA TYR A 250 6.89 7.77 -12.63
C TYR A 250 5.45 7.85 -12.10
N GLY A 251 5.21 8.69 -11.10
CA GLY A 251 3.86 9.01 -10.61
C GLY A 251 2.99 9.68 -11.66
N GLN A 252 3.52 10.65 -12.42
CA GLN A 252 2.80 11.33 -13.51
C GLN A 252 2.33 10.34 -14.58
N GLU A 253 3.23 9.46 -15.03
CA GLU A 253 2.90 8.41 -16.01
C GLU A 253 1.89 7.40 -15.44
N SER A 254 2.05 6.99 -14.18
CA SER A 254 1.11 6.09 -13.49
C SER A 254 -0.32 6.66 -13.49
N VAL A 255 -0.48 7.94 -13.13
CA VAL A 255 -1.76 8.64 -13.13
C VAL A 255 -2.35 8.73 -14.53
N ALA A 256 -1.53 9.09 -15.53
CA ALA A 256 -1.96 9.17 -16.92
C ALA A 256 -2.47 7.81 -17.43
N ILE A 257 -1.76 6.72 -17.12
CA ILE A 257 -2.13 5.36 -17.51
C ILE A 257 -3.43 4.91 -16.86
N ILE A 258 -3.60 5.11 -15.54
CA ILE A 258 -4.83 4.77 -14.83
C ILE A 258 -6.00 5.55 -15.44
N ASN A 259 -5.84 6.86 -15.67
CA ASN A 259 -6.90 7.72 -16.19
C ASN A 259 -7.28 7.42 -17.66
N ARG A 260 -6.37 6.88 -18.48
CA ARG A 260 -6.72 6.41 -19.85
C ARG A 260 -7.80 5.32 -19.83
N GLY A 261 -7.81 4.46 -18.81
CA GLY A 261 -8.84 3.43 -18.65
C GLY A 261 -10.23 4.00 -18.40
N PHE A 262 -10.33 5.13 -17.68
CA PHE A 262 -11.61 5.80 -17.41
C PHE A 262 -12.24 6.44 -18.65
N LEU A 263 -11.43 6.93 -19.60
CA LEU A 263 -11.91 7.55 -20.83
C LEU A 263 -12.45 6.54 -21.85
N LEU A 264 -12.00 5.28 -21.78
CA LEU A 264 -12.43 4.21 -22.68
C LEU A 264 -13.60 3.38 -22.12
N SER A 265 -13.80 3.37 -20.80
CA SER A 265 -14.82 2.57 -20.12
C SER A 265 -16.12 3.32 -19.80
N ASN A 266 -16.23 4.62 -20.12
CA ASN A 266 -17.37 5.45 -19.70
C ASN A 266 -17.84 6.43 -20.81
N PRO A 267 -18.82 6.05 -21.66
CA PRO A 267 -19.40 6.96 -22.65
C PRO A 267 -20.26 8.08 -22.01
N LEU A 268 -20.58 7.96 -20.72
CA LEU A 268 -21.66 8.74 -20.08
C LEU A 268 -21.19 9.95 -19.25
N TRP A 269 -19.90 10.30 -19.27
CA TRP A 269 -19.38 11.50 -18.58
C TRP A 269 -18.84 12.58 -19.51
N LYS A 270 -19.20 12.52 -20.81
CA LYS A 270 -19.14 13.68 -21.72
C LYS A 270 -20.51 14.36 -21.76
N GLN A 271 -20.90 15.03 -20.68
CA GLN A 271 -21.83 16.18 -20.67
C GLN A 271 -22.14 16.60 -19.24
N SER A 272 -21.39 17.59 -18.76
CA SER A 272 -21.83 18.60 -17.79
C SER A 272 -20.91 19.81 -17.93
#